data_AF-A0A2V7KRE1-F1
#
_entry.id   AF-A0A2V7KRE1-F1
#
_cell.length_a   1.000
_cell.length_b   1.000
_cell.length_c   1.000
_cell.angle_alpha   90.00
_cell.angle_beta   90.00
_cell.angle_gamma   90.00
#
_symmetry.space_group_name_H-M   'P 1'
#
loop_
_entity.id
_entity.type
_entity.pdbx_description
1 polymer ?
#
loop_
_entity_poly.entity_id
_entity_poly.type
_entity_poly.pdbx_seq_one_letter_code
_entity_poly.pdbx_strand_id
1 'polypeptide(L)'
;MYVGKAANLRSRVPQYFAAEQGSIEREVLQGQIAELDTIIVPNEAQALLLENTLIKEHQPKFNIRLRDDKSYPQIAVTLGEPFPRVLVVRRVTIPGARYFGPYTDVATLRQTLKIIRRIFTVRSCSWHLPEDAPDRPCLDFHIERCKAPCVGYQSVEAYKRMIDDVLLFLSGRTLEVRTRLRERMHEASNAQDYERAAQLRDALKWLDQLEQPQAVEVVGGGDADAISLARDGDDAVGVILRIRDGKLIAREHRFLEHVEHAAEGEVLRTFLVGYYLPLEQRAQRVVLPFVPADLDALRELAPGVDFVVPQRGSAAKLVALADQNARHLLESFKIEAFDIDERAADPVFALGRDLGLPVVPRAMICIDISHNQGRDTVGSLVWFEGGRPRKSEYRRYRIKGVAGIDDFAAMKEVVTRFLTRRIAENTQMP
;
A
#
# COMPACT_ATOMS: atom_id res chain seq x y z
N MET A 1 -24.50 2.17 -17.71
CA MET A 1 -24.34 0.90 -16.97
C MET A 1 -23.21 0.04 -17.52
N TYR A 2 -23.23 -0.19 -18.82
CA TYR A 2 -22.18 -0.87 -19.57
C TYR A 2 -22.02 -0.15 -20.92
N VAL A 3 -20.80 -0.10 -21.45
CA VAL A 3 -20.49 0.41 -22.79
C VAL A 3 -19.73 -0.68 -23.54
N GLY A 4 -20.09 -0.97 -24.79
CA GLY A 4 -19.42 -2.00 -25.58
C GLY A 4 -19.41 -1.68 -27.06
N LYS A 5 -18.38 -2.14 -27.78
CA LYS A 5 -18.39 -2.15 -29.25
C LYS A 5 -19.04 -3.42 -29.82
N ALA A 6 -19.66 -3.28 -30.99
CA ALA A 6 -20.21 -4.40 -31.74
C ALA A 6 -20.16 -4.12 -33.25
N ALA A 7 -19.57 -5.03 -34.03
CA ALA A 7 -19.69 -5.01 -35.49
C ALA A 7 -21.09 -5.47 -35.95
N ASN A 8 -21.72 -6.35 -35.18
CA ASN A 8 -23.07 -6.85 -35.43
C ASN A 8 -23.83 -7.02 -34.10
N LEU A 9 -24.84 -6.18 -33.89
CA LEU A 9 -25.67 -6.22 -32.67
C LEU A 9 -26.47 -7.52 -32.55
N ARG A 10 -26.92 -8.10 -33.68
CA ARG A 10 -27.70 -9.34 -33.67
C ARG A 10 -26.90 -10.52 -33.12
N SER A 11 -25.58 -10.55 -33.34
CA SER A 11 -24.72 -11.58 -32.76
C SER A 11 -24.24 -11.22 -31.35
N ARG A 12 -24.02 -9.94 -31.07
CA ARG A 12 -23.40 -9.48 -29.82
C ARG A 12 -24.39 -9.37 -28.66
N VAL A 13 -25.59 -8.81 -28.88
CA VAL A 13 -26.58 -8.59 -27.81
C VAL A 13 -27.03 -9.90 -27.15
N PRO A 14 -27.37 -10.98 -27.91
CA PRO A 14 -27.79 -12.24 -27.28
C PRO A 14 -26.71 -12.89 -26.39
N GLN A 15 -25.43 -12.63 -26.63
CA GLN A 15 -24.34 -13.16 -25.80
C GLN A 15 -24.41 -12.64 -24.35
N TYR A 16 -24.96 -11.43 -24.14
CA TYR A 16 -25.15 -10.89 -22.79
C TYR A 16 -26.35 -11.50 -22.06
N PHE A 17 -27.28 -12.14 -22.78
CA PHE A 17 -28.47 -12.80 -22.22
C PHE A 17 -28.39 -14.32 -22.28
N ALA A 18 -27.30 -14.88 -22.80
CA ALA A 18 -27.05 -16.31 -22.78
C ALA A 18 -26.72 -16.75 -21.35
N ALA A 19 -27.30 -17.87 -20.92
CA ALA A 19 -27.02 -18.47 -19.62
C ALA A 19 -25.61 -19.09 -19.62
N GLU A 20 -24.58 -18.27 -19.44
CA GLU A 20 -23.25 -18.76 -19.05
C GLU A 20 -23.22 -18.93 -17.54
N GLN A 21 -22.92 -20.16 -17.09
CA GLN A 21 -22.66 -20.44 -15.68
C GLN A 21 -21.43 -19.66 -15.23
N GLY A 22 -21.57 -18.73 -14.27
CA GLY A 22 -20.45 -18.29 -13.44
C GLY A 22 -20.11 -16.80 -13.38
N SER A 23 -20.86 -15.88 -14.00
CA SER A 23 -20.63 -14.44 -13.76
C SER A 23 -21.85 -13.78 -13.10
N ILE A 24 -21.84 -13.75 -11.77
CA ILE A 24 -22.84 -13.04 -10.94
C ILE A 24 -23.02 -11.59 -11.44
N GLU A 25 -21.94 -10.95 -11.90
CA GLU A 25 -21.99 -9.60 -12.45
C GLU A 25 -22.87 -9.46 -13.70
N ARG A 26 -22.89 -10.46 -14.61
CA ARG A 26 -23.77 -10.39 -15.79
C ARG A 26 -25.22 -10.61 -15.43
N GLU A 27 -25.53 -11.48 -14.47
CA GLU A 27 -26.90 -11.65 -13.97
C GLU A 27 -27.42 -10.35 -13.33
N VAL A 28 -26.57 -9.69 -12.54
CA VAL A 28 -26.88 -8.38 -11.94
C VAL A 28 -27.02 -7.29 -13.01
N LEU A 29 -26.15 -7.28 -14.03
CA LEU A 29 -26.27 -6.38 -15.18
C LEU A 29 -27.62 -6.59 -15.87
N GLN A 30 -27.96 -7.82 -16.25
CA GLN A 30 -29.21 -8.17 -16.93
C GLN A 30 -30.44 -7.68 -16.16
N GLY A 31 -30.46 -7.89 -14.83
CA GLY A 31 -31.57 -7.46 -13.98
C GLY A 31 -31.74 -5.94 -13.83
N GLN A 32 -30.76 -5.15 -14.28
CA GLN A 32 -30.76 -3.69 -14.19
C GLN A 32 -30.85 -2.99 -15.55
N ILE A 33 -30.81 -3.72 -16.68
CA ILE A 33 -30.95 -3.12 -18.03
C ILE A 33 -32.38 -2.59 -18.20
N ALA A 34 -32.50 -1.30 -18.52
CA ALA A 34 -33.78 -0.65 -18.83
C ALA A 34 -33.87 -0.18 -20.30
N GLU A 35 -32.73 0.24 -20.88
CA GLU A 35 -32.67 0.86 -22.20
C GLU A 35 -31.34 0.50 -22.91
N LEU A 36 -31.35 0.47 -24.24
CA LEU A 36 -30.18 0.23 -25.09
C LEU A 36 -30.08 1.33 -26.14
N ASP A 37 -29.03 2.14 -26.04
CA ASP A 37 -28.69 3.18 -27.01
C ASP A 37 -27.48 2.77 -27.87
N THR A 38 -27.44 3.27 -29.11
CA THR A 38 -26.37 2.95 -30.07
C THR A 38 -25.83 4.20 -30.76
N ILE A 39 -24.50 4.26 -30.90
CA ILE A 39 -23.81 5.27 -31.70
C ILE A 39 -23.11 4.57 -32.86
N ILE A 40 -23.45 4.95 -34.09
CA ILE A 40 -22.85 4.39 -35.30
C ILE A 40 -21.51 5.10 -35.56
N VAL A 41 -20.48 4.30 -35.84
CA VAL A 41 -19.13 4.78 -36.14
C VAL A 41 -18.61 4.19 -37.46
N PRO A 42 -17.77 4.93 -38.20
CA PRO A 42 -17.22 4.51 -39.50
C PRO A 42 -16.44 3.18 -39.51
N ASN A 43 -15.67 2.88 -38.47
CA ASN A 43 -14.83 1.68 -38.42
C ASN A 43 -14.57 1.20 -36.98
N GLU A 44 -13.93 0.04 -36.86
CA GLU A 44 -13.67 -0.61 -35.57
C GLU A 44 -12.68 0.15 -34.69
N ALA A 45 -11.68 0.80 -35.29
CA ALA A 45 -10.73 1.66 -34.57
C ALA A 45 -11.43 2.86 -33.91
N GLN A 46 -12.34 3.52 -34.62
CA GLN A 46 -13.15 4.61 -34.07
C GLN A 46 -14.14 4.12 -33.01
N ALA A 47 -14.71 2.93 -33.18
CA ALA A 47 -15.53 2.28 -32.15
C ALA A 47 -14.76 2.08 -30.85
N LEU A 48 -13.51 1.63 -30.96
CA LEU A 48 -12.63 1.38 -29.82
C LEU A 48 -12.24 2.66 -29.06
N LEU A 49 -11.97 3.75 -29.79
CA LEU A 49 -11.71 5.05 -29.18
C LEU A 49 -12.95 5.64 -28.49
N LEU A 50 -14.11 5.55 -29.15
CA LEU A 50 -15.37 6.04 -28.60
C LEU A 50 -15.77 5.25 -27.36
N GLU A 51 -15.63 3.92 -27.39
CA GLU A 51 -15.83 3.03 -26.23
C GLU A 51 -14.99 3.50 -25.03
N ASN A 52 -13.68 3.67 -25.22
CA ASN A 52 -12.79 4.17 -24.17
C ASN A 52 -13.20 5.56 -23.65
N THR A 53 -13.64 6.46 -24.54
CA THR A 53 -14.09 7.81 -24.18
C THR A 53 -15.34 7.76 -23.31
N LEU A 54 -16.35 6.99 -23.71
CA LEU A 54 -17.62 6.82 -22.99
C LEU A 54 -17.43 6.08 -21.66
N ILE A 55 -16.50 5.11 -21.59
CA ILE A 55 -16.14 4.45 -20.33
C ILE A 55 -15.50 5.45 -19.37
N LYS A 56 -14.59 6.31 -19.87
CA LYS A 56 -13.96 7.36 -19.05
C LYS A 56 -14.97 8.39 -18.56
N GLU A 57 -15.90 8.82 -19.43
CA GLU A 57 -16.92 9.83 -19.13
C GLU A 57 -17.97 9.32 -18.14
N HIS A 58 -18.55 8.14 -18.42
CA HIS A 58 -19.70 7.64 -17.65
C HIS A 58 -19.33 6.71 -16.50
N GLN A 59 -18.07 6.25 -16.41
CA GLN A 59 -17.59 5.34 -15.37
C GLN A 59 -18.54 4.16 -15.11
N PRO A 60 -18.96 3.42 -16.16
CA PRO A 60 -19.94 2.34 -16.03
C PRO A 60 -19.43 1.22 -15.11
N LYS A 61 -20.29 0.74 -14.21
CA LYS A 61 -19.95 -0.23 -13.16
C LYS A 61 -19.44 -1.57 -13.69
N PHE A 62 -19.95 -2.02 -14.84
CA PHE A 62 -19.68 -3.37 -15.37
C PHE A 62 -18.59 -3.39 -16.45
N ASN A 63 -17.90 -2.28 -16.67
CA ASN A 63 -16.78 -2.23 -17.62
C ASN A 63 -15.45 -2.37 -16.87
N ILE A 64 -14.48 -3.01 -17.54
CA ILE A 64 -13.07 -2.90 -17.16
C ILE A 64 -12.69 -1.42 -17.17
N ARG A 65 -12.16 -0.93 -16.07
CA ARG A 65 -11.76 0.47 -15.93
C ARG A 65 -10.32 0.58 -15.45
N LEU A 66 -9.62 1.57 -15.98
CA LEU A 66 -8.37 2.03 -15.39
C LEU A 66 -8.72 2.71 -14.07
N ARG A 67 -8.05 2.31 -12.99
CA ARG A 67 -8.18 3.02 -11.71
C ARG A 67 -7.59 4.41 -11.86
N ASP A 68 -8.35 5.40 -11.39
CA ASP A 68 -7.97 6.80 -11.49
C ASP A 68 -6.71 7.08 -10.65
N ASP A 69 -5.76 7.80 -11.25
CA ASP A 69 -4.39 8.00 -10.75
C ASP A 69 -4.29 8.88 -9.50
N LYS A 70 -5.43 9.27 -8.92
CA LYS A 70 -5.49 9.93 -7.60
C LYS A 70 -5.19 8.98 -6.45
N SER A 71 -4.94 7.71 -6.74
CA SER A 71 -4.64 6.66 -5.76
C SER A 71 -3.19 6.66 -5.27
N TYR A 72 -2.27 7.34 -5.98
CA TYR A 72 -0.86 7.31 -5.63
C TYR A 72 -0.61 8.00 -4.28
N PRO A 73 -0.02 7.29 -3.31
CA PRO A 73 0.25 7.84 -2.01
C PRO A 73 1.24 9.01 -2.13
N GLN A 74 0.93 10.05 -1.38
CA GLN A 74 1.74 11.24 -1.21
C GLN A 74 2.20 11.30 0.24
N ILE A 75 3.33 11.97 0.47
CA ILE A 75 3.78 12.31 1.80
C ILE A 75 3.24 13.71 2.14
N ALA A 76 2.46 13.82 3.20
CA ALA A 76 1.98 15.10 3.73
C ALA A 76 2.75 15.48 5.00
N VAL A 77 3.20 16.72 5.08
CA VAL A 77 3.83 17.29 6.27
C VAL A 77 2.90 18.33 6.89
N THR A 78 2.43 18.11 8.12
CA THR A 78 1.38 18.93 8.77
C THR A 78 1.93 20.21 9.40
N LEU A 79 2.23 21.22 8.58
CA LEU A 79 2.87 22.46 9.04
C LEU A 79 1.97 23.36 9.90
N GLY A 80 0.66 23.11 9.94
CA GLY A 80 -0.29 23.84 10.79
C GLY A 80 -0.24 23.50 12.28
N GLU A 81 0.59 22.52 12.68
CA GLU A 81 0.69 22.04 14.07
C GLU A 81 2.03 22.44 14.71
N PRO A 82 2.11 22.63 16.05
CA PRO A 82 3.37 22.95 16.73
C PRO A 82 4.48 21.93 16.47
N PHE A 83 4.11 20.65 16.40
CA PHE A 83 4.99 19.53 16.10
C PHE A 83 4.50 18.80 14.84
N PRO A 84 4.90 19.24 13.63
CA PRO A 84 4.45 18.67 12.37
C PRO A 84 4.69 17.17 12.25
N ARG A 85 3.73 16.49 11.62
CA ARG A 85 3.73 15.05 11.35
C ARG A 85 4.04 14.80 9.89
N VAL A 86 4.72 13.69 9.61
CA VAL A 86 4.98 13.19 8.26
C VAL A 86 4.09 11.98 8.01
N LEU A 87 3.03 12.17 7.22
CA LEU A 87 1.95 11.22 7.01
C LEU A 87 1.91 10.74 5.57
N VAL A 88 1.38 9.53 5.36
CA VAL A 88 1.04 9.04 4.03
C VAL A 88 -0.43 9.29 3.79
N VAL A 89 -0.75 9.96 2.70
CA VAL A 89 -2.12 10.30 2.32
C VAL A 89 -2.34 10.03 0.85
N ARG A 90 -3.57 9.62 0.49
CA ARG A 90 -3.98 9.49 -0.91
C ARG A 90 -4.79 10.70 -1.39
N ARG A 91 -5.24 11.57 -0.48
CA ARG A 91 -6.04 12.76 -0.80
C ARG A 91 -5.45 14.02 -0.14
N VAL A 92 -5.43 15.11 -0.89
CA VAL A 92 -5.00 16.44 -0.43
C VAL A 92 -6.14 17.08 0.37
N THR A 93 -6.25 16.71 1.64
CA THR A 93 -7.42 17.04 2.50
C THR A 93 -7.06 17.71 3.82
N ILE A 94 -5.76 17.85 4.12
CA ILE A 94 -5.27 18.38 5.40
C ILE A 94 -4.90 19.85 5.19
N PRO A 95 -5.65 20.81 5.76
CA PRO A 95 -5.37 22.22 5.61
C PRO A 95 -3.98 22.59 6.14
N GLY A 96 -3.24 23.41 5.40
CA GLY A 96 -1.90 23.87 5.79
C GLY A 96 -0.81 22.81 5.74
N ALA A 97 -1.09 21.59 5.25
CA ALA A 97 -0.07 20.58 5.01
C ALA A 97 0.68 20.83 3.69
N ARG A 98 1.96 20.46 3.65
CA ARG A 98 2.75 20.44 2.42
C ARG A 98 2.84 19.02 1.88
N TYR A 99 2.61 18.85 0.59
CA TYR A 99 2.49 17.54 -0.06
C TYR A 99 3.68 17.27 -0.98
N PHE A 100 4.14 16.03 -0.97
CA PHE A 100 5.27 15.55 -1.75
C PHE A 100 4.90 14.22 -2.42
N GLY A 101 5.22 14.09 -3.72
CA GLY A 101 4.74 13.01 -4.58
C GLY A 101 3.98 13.58 -5.79
N PRO A 102 3.14 12.79 -6.47
CA PRO A 102 2.75 11.40 -6.17
C PRO A 102 3.89 10.40 -6.32
N TYR A 103 3.99 9.43 -5.41
CA TYR A 103 4.93 8.33 -5.53
C TYR A 103 4.30 7.22 -6.34
N THR A 104 4.84 6.98 -7.55
CA THR A 104 4.39 5.89 -8.43
C THR A 104 4.78 4.52 -7.86
N ASP A 105 5.89 4.44 -7.13
CA ASP A 105 6.29 3.23 -6.43
C ASP A 105 6.15 3.41 -4.91
N VAL A 106 5.25 2.62 -4.31
CA VAL A 106 5.03 2.64 -2.86
C VAL A 106 6.22 2.09 -2.09
N ALA A 107 7.03 1.19 -2.68
CA ALA A 107 8.29 0.75 -2.09
C ALA A 107 9.26 1.93 -1.96
N THR A 108 9.37 2.77 -2.99
CA THR A 108 10.16 4.02 -2.94
C THR A 108 9.62 4.98 -1.88
N LEU A 109 8.29 5.12 -1.76
CA LEU A 109 7.68 5.92 -0.68
C LEU A 109 8.02 5.37 0.71
N ARG A 110 7.85 4.05 0.93
CA ARG A 110 8.14 3.39 2.21
C ARG A 110 9.63 3.52 2.56
N GLN A 111 10.51 3.36 1.57
CA GLN A 111 11.95 3.57 1.73
C GLN A 111 12.25 5.03 2.11
N THR A 112 11.64 5.99 1.41
CA THR A 112 11.75 7.43 1.73
C THR A 112 11.33 7.72 3.16
N LEU A 113 10.20 7.19 3.62
CA LEU A 113 9.74 7.35 5.01
C LEU A 113 10.64 6.66 6.03
N LYS A 114 11.18 5.48 5.70
CA LYS A 114 12.12 4.76 6.55
C LYS A 114 13.39 5.59 6.75
N ILE A 115 13.87 6.24 5.68
CA ILE A 115 15.01 7.17 5.73
C ILE A 115 14.68 8.36 6.62
N ILE A 116 13.53 9.00 6.39
CA ILE A 116 13.11 10.17 7.17
C ILE A 116 13.01 9.84 8.66
N ARG A 117 12.37 8.73 9.01
CA ARG A 117 12.23 8.30 10.42
C ARG A 117 13.55 7.94 11.06
N ARG A 118 14.54 7.50 10.28
CA ARG A 118 15.87 7.15 10.78
C ARG A 118 16.77 8.36 10.96
N ILE A 119 16.70 9.33 10.05
CA ILE A 119 17.56 10.53 10.07
C ILE A 119 16.95 11.63 10.94
N PHE A 120 15.64 11.88 10.82
CA PHE A 120 14.99 13.08 11.31
C PHE A 120 14.07 12.83 12.52
N THR A 121 14.16 11.70 13.22
CA THR A 121 13.44 11.41 14.49
C THR A 121 12.00 11.97 14.58
N VAL A 122 11.28 11.92 13.46
CA VAL A 122 9.95 12.53 13.34
C VAL A 122 8.95 11.74 14.18
N ARG A 123 8.04 12.44 14.85
CA ARG A 123 7.04 11.77 15.68
C ARG A 123 6.14 10.86 14.83
N SER A 124 5.85 9.67 15.37
CA SER A 124 4.91 8.69 14.82
C SER A 124 3.53 8.75 15.49
N CYS A 125 3.45 9.32 16.69
CA CYS A 125 2.25 9.34 17.53
C CYS A 125 1.17 10.30 17.01
N SER A 126 -0.08 9.96 17.28
CA SER A 126 -1.27 10.69 16.81
C SER A 126 -1.76 11.82 17.73
N TRP A 127 -1.17 12.00 18.92
CA TRP A 127 -1.57 12.98 19.94
C TRP A 127 -1.72 14.42 19.41
N HIS A 128 -2.72 15.17 19.87
CA HIS A 128 -2.80 16.59 19.57
C HIS A 128 -1.92 17.39 20.56
N LEU A 129 -0.66 17.65 20.20
CA LEU A 129 0.28 18.31 21.11
C LEU A 129 0.21 19.84 21.01
N PRO A 130 0.29 20.57 22.14
CA PRO A 130 0.63 20.08 23.48
C PRO A 130 -0.56 19.61 24.34
N GLU A 131 -1.80 19.67 23.84
CA GLU A 131 -3.03 19.44 24.62
C GLU A 131 -3.16 18.01 25.15
N ASP A 132 -2.87 17.01 24.32
CA ASP A 132 -2.92 15.58 24.66
C ASP A 132 -1.54 15.03 25.10
N ALA A 133 -0.72 15.85 25.74
CA ALA A 133 0.61 15.43 26.17
C ALA A 133 0.53 14.29 27.20
N PRO A 134 1.14 13.12 26.93
CA PRO A 134 1.23 12.03 27.91
C PRO A 134 2.25 12.37 29.00
N ASP A 135 2.08 11.78 30.20
CA ASP A 135 2.97 12.03 31.34
C ASP A 135 4.40 11.46 31.16
N ARG A 136 4.58 10.48 30.27
CA ARG A 136 5.85 9.76 30.09
C ARG A 136 6.17 9.55 28.60
N PRO A 137 7.46 9.55 28.23
CA PRO A 137 7.88 9.25 26.88
C PRO A 137 7.55 7.80 26.51
N CYS A 138 7.26 7.57 25.22
CA CYS A 138 6.94 6.24 24.70
C CYS A 138 8.20 5.45 24.30
N LEU A 139 8.00 4.21 23.86
CA LEU A 139 9.07 3.33 23.37
C LEU A 139 9.94 4.01 22.30
N ASP A 140 9.34 4.72 21.33
CA ASP A 140 10.07 5.39 20.24
C ASP A 140 11.15 6.37 20.75
N PHE A 141 10.98 6.95 21.94
CA PHE A 141 12.03 7.73 22.58
C PHE A 141 13.17 6.86 23.09
N HIS A 142 12.85 5.79 23.81
CA HIS A 142 13.84 4.86 24.36
C HIS A 142 14.65 4.11 23.31
N ILE A 143 14.12 3.97 22.08
CA ILE A 143 14.82 3.40 20.93
C ILE A 143 15.34 4.46 19.94
N GLU A 144 15.43 5.72 20.36
CA GLU A 144 16.03 6.84 19.61
C GLU A 144 15.34 7.20 18.27
N ARG A 145 14.07 6.83 18.09
CA ARG A 145 13.27 7.17 16.90
C ARG A 145 12.48 8.46 17.03
N CYS A 146 12.39 9.01 18.25
CA CYS A 146 11.71 10.26 18.56
C CYS A 146 12.43 10.94 19.73
N LYS A 147 12.50 12.28 19.78
CA LYS A 147 13.10 13.01 20.92
C LYS A 147 12.07 13.43 21.98
N ALA A 148 10.93 12.75 22.01
CA ALA A 148 9.83 12.98 22.94
C ALA A 148 9.40 14.45 23.11
N PRO A 149 9.05 15.16 22.02
CA PRO A 149 8.46 16.51 22.12
C PRO A 149 7.18 16.52 22.96
N CYS A 150 6.50 15.38 23.07
CA CYS A 150 5.26 15.21 23.83
C CYS A 150 5.41 15.42 25.34
N VAL A 151 6.61 15.25 25.89
CA VAL A 151 6.93 15.54 27.31
C VAL A 151 7.87 16.74 27.45
N GLY A 152 8.05 17.52 26.39
CA GLY A 152 8.87 18.74 26.40
C GLY A 152 10.39 18.52 26.30
N TYR A 153 10.87 17.30 26.04
CA TYR A 153 12.31 17.02 25.89
C TYR A 153 12.92 17.61 24.61
N GLN A 154 12.09 18.04 23.67
CA GLN A 154 12.50 18.76 22.48
C GLN A 154 11.65 20.02 22.33
N SER A 155 12.29 21.17 22.16
CA SER A 155 11.59 22.44 21.92
C SER A 155 10.91 22.47 20.55
N VAL A 156 9.87 23.30 20.42
CA VAL A 156 9.13 23.51 19.17
C VAL A 156 10.07 24.04 18.08
N GLU A 157 10.98 24.96 18.41
CA GLU A 157 11.93 25.56 17.48
C GLU A 157 12.97 24.54 16.99
N ALA A 158 13.44 23.68 17.89
CA ALA A 158 14.35 22.59 17.51
C ALA A 158 13.65 21.56 16.62
N TYR A 159 12.38 21.24 16.89
CA TYR A 159 11.58 20.33 16.07
C TYR A 159 11.28 20.93 14.69
N LYS A 160 10.90 22.22 14.61
CA LYS A 160 10.63 22.91 13.35
C LYS A 160 11.85 22.99 12.44
N ARG A 161 13.03 23.30 12.97
CA ARG A 161 14.29 23.27 12.20
C ARG A 161 14.57 21.91 11.57
N MET A 162 14.29 20.84 12.32
CA MET A 162 14.41 19.47 11.82
C MET A 162 13.37 19.16 10.74
N ILE A 163 12.14 19.69 10.87
CA ILE A 163 11.11 19.58 9.82
C ILE A 163 11.54 20.33 8.55
N ASP A 164 12.18 21.50 8.65
CA ASP A 164 12.69 22.21 7.46
C ASP A 164 13.70 21.36 6.67
N ASP A 165 14.57 20.61 7.37
CA ASP A 165 15.48 19.65 6.74
C ASP A 165 14.72 18.48 6.07
N VAL A 166 13.61 18.02 6.67
CA VAL A 166 12.71 17.02 6.05
C VAL A 166 12.07 17.56 4.78
N LEU A 167 11.62 18.83 4.77
CA LEU A 167 11.02 19.47 3.60
C LEU A 167 12.05 19.60 2.46
N LEU A 168 13.29 19.98 2.79
CA LEU A 168 14.39 20.04 1.82
C LEU A 168 14.68 18.66 1.22
N PHE A 169 14.77 17.63 2.06
CA PHE A 169 14.98 16.25 1.62
C PHE A 169 13.87 15.78 0.67
N LEU A 170 12.61 15.96 1.08
CA LEU A 170 11.45 15.57 0.27
C LEU A 170 11.32 16.37 -1.03
N SER A 171 11.89 17.58 -1.11
CA SER A 171 11.93 18.40 -2.32
C SER A 171 13.04 18.00 -3.31
N GLY A 172 13.80 16.93 -3.05
CA GLY A 172 14.88 16.45 -3.91
C GLY A 172 16.20 17.21 -3.76
N ARG A 173 16.31 18.12 -2.77
CA ARG A 173 17.53 18.89 -2.50
C ARG A 173 18.49 18.13 -1.58
N THR A 174 18.76 16.86 -1.91
CA THR A 174 19.57 15.94 -1.10
C THR A 174 20.99 16.47 -0.85
N LEU A 175 21.58 17.13 -1.85
CA LEU A 175 22.88 17.80 -1.76
C LEU A 175 22.92 18.87 -0.66
N GLU A 176 21.88 19.71 -0.56
CA GLU A 176 21.79 20.78 0.44
C GLU A 176 21.62 20.20 1.85
N VAL A 177 20.78 19.17 2.00
CA VAL A 177 20.59 18.45 3.26
C VAL A 177 21.90 17.84 3.74
N ARG A 178 22.68 17.24 2.83
CA ARG A 178 23.98 16.65 3.15
C ARG A 178 24.98 17.69 3.64
N THR A 179 25.06 18.84 2.97
CA THR A 179 25.94 19.94 3.39
C THR A 179 25.58 20.40 4.80
N ARG A 180 24.30 20.64 5.09
CA ARG A 180 23.82 21.02 6.43
C ARG A 180 24.10 19.97 7.50
N LEU A 181 23.86 18.69 7.20
CA LEU A 181 24.14 17.60 8.15
C LEU A 181 25.64 17.51 8.47
N ARG A 182 26.50 17.73 7.46
CA ARG A 182 27.96 17.75 7.62
C ARG A 182 28.43 18.94 8.44
N GLU A 183 27.93 20.14 8.16
CA GLU A 183 28.23 21.34 8.94
C GLU A 183 27.86 21.14 10.42
N ARG A 184 26.63 20.68 10.69
CA ARG A 184 26.17 20.40 12.06
C ARG A 184 26.97 19.30 12.76
N MET A 185 27.44 18.30 12.01
CA MET A 185 28.32 17.26 12.53
C MET A 185 29.65 17.85 12.98
N HIS A 186 30.24 18.74 12.17
CA HIS A 186 31.47 19.45 12.51
C HIS A 186 31.28 20.41 13.69
N GLU A 187 30.17 21.16 13.73
CA GLU A 187 29.81 22.00 14.87
C GLU A 187 29.70 21.20 16.17
N ALA A 188 28.97 20.09 16.16
CA ALA A 188 28.84 19.20 17.33
C ALA A 188 30.20 18.64 17.77
N SER A 189 31.03 18.21 16.81
CA SER A 189 32.39 17.73 17.09
C SER A 189 33.28 18.83 17.69
N ASN A 190 33.19 20.07 17.21
CA ASN A 190 33.94 21.21 17.72
C ASN A 190 33.46 21.61 19.13
N ALA A 191 32.17 21.45 19.41
CA ALA A 191 31.57 21.65 20.72
C ALA A 191 31.81 20.47 21.70
N GLN A 192 32.59 19.45 21.31
CA GLN A 192 32.85 18.23 22.07
C GLN A 192 31.59 17.38 22.36
N ASP A 193 30.50 17.58 21.62
CA ASP A 193 29.29 16.75 21.64
C ASP A 193 29.43 15.57 20.67
N TYR A 194 30.24 14.59 21.10
CA TYR A 194 30.61 13.44 20.26
C TYR A 194 29.44 12.50 19.96
N GLU A 195 28.46 12.39 20.87
CA GLU A 195 27.24 11.59 20.64
C GLU A 195 26.43 12.19 19.49
N ARG A 196 26.22 13.51 19.51
CA ARG A 196 25.51 14.19 18.44
C ARG A 196 26.25 14.13 17.11
N ALA A 197 27.57 14.30 17.14
CA ALA A 197 28.41 14.18 15.95
C ALA A 197 28.35 12.76 15.35
N ALA A 198 28.37 11.71 16.17
CA ALA A 198 28.26 10.32 15.72
C ALA A 198 26.90 10.05 15.04
N GLN A 199 25.79 10.50 15.63
CA GLN A 199 24.46 10.39 15.03
C GLN A 199 24.38 11.04 13.64
N LEU A 200 24.92 12.25 13.49
CA LEU A 200 24.92 12.99 12.22
C LEU A 200 25.83 12.34 11.17
N ARG A 201 27.00 11.84 11.59
CA ARG A 201 27.90 11.07 10.72
C ARG A 201 27.25 9.80 10.18
N ASP A 202 26.55 9.07 11.04
CA ASP A 202 25.92 7.81 10.64
C ASP A 202 24.74 8.09 9.70
N ALA A 203 23.97 9.17 9.92
CA ALA A 203 22.98 9.64 8.96
C ALA A 203 23.58 10.00 7.59
N LEU A 204 24.76 10.65 7.55
CA LEU A 204 25.49 10.94 6.31
C LEU A 204 25.91 9.67 5.57
N LYS A 205 26.49 8.68 6.26
CA LYS A 205 26.88 7.39 5.66
C LYS A 205 25.69 6.67 5.03
N TRP A 206 24.52 6.72 5.68
CA TRP A 206 23.29 6.15 5.14
C TRP A 206 22.80 6.87 3.89
N LEU A 207 22.91 8.20 3.84
CA LEU A 207 22.59 8.98 2.63
C LEU A 207 23.51 8.63 1.46
N ASP A 208 24.81 8.42 1.69
CA ASP A 208 25.77 8.06 0.64
C ASP A 208 25.48 6.67 0.02
N GLN A 209 24.93 5.74 0.80
CA GLN A 209 24.55 4.40 0.30
C GLN A 209 23.30 4.43 -0.61
N LEU A 210 22.47 5.47 -0.51
CA LEU A 210 21.25 5.62 -1.32
C LEU A 210 21.52 6.16 -2.73
N GLU A 211 22.61 6.88 -2.93
CA GLU A 211 22.99 7.45 -4.23
C GLU A 211 23.76 6.44 -5.12
N GLN A 212 24.08 5.23 -4.64
CA GLN A 212 24.65 4.22 -5.53
C GLN A 212 23.59 3.81 -6.57
N PRO A 213 23.83 4.06 -7.87
CA PRO A 213 22.89 3.66 -8.90
C PRO A 213 22.72 2.14 -8.85
N GLN A 214 21.49 1.66 -8.67
CA GLN A 214 21.20 0.27 -8.97
C GLN A 214 21.59 0.03 -10.43
N ALA A 215 22.47 -0.95 -10.65
CA ALA A 215 23.06 -1.24 -11.94
C ALA A 215 21.97 -1.32 -13.03
N VAL A 216 22.06 -0.44 -14.02
CA VAL A 216 21.22 -0.47 -15.21
C VAL A 216 21.60 -1.74 -15.97
N GLU A 217 20.78 -2.79 -15.88
CA GLU A 217 20.96 -3.96 -16.72
C GLU A 217 20.81 -3.54 -18.19
N VAL A 218 21.88 -3.75 -18.96
CA VAL A 218 21.87 -3.58 -20.41
C VAL A 218 21.06 -4.74 -20.99
N VAL A 219 19.77 -4.51 -21.20
CA VAL A 219 18.92 -5.46 -21.90
C VAL A 219 19.00 -5.09 -23.38
N GLY A 220 20.06 -5.57 -24.05
CA GLY A 220 20.32 -5.25 -25.46
C GLY A 220 19.11 -5.46 -26.38
N GLY A 221 18.99 -4.64 -27.43
CA GLY A 221 17.87 -4.77 -28.39
C GLY A 221 17.34 -3.49 -29.04
N GLY A 222 18.00 -2.34 -28.87
CA GLY A 222 17.55 -1.04 -29.41
C GLY A 222 16.40 -0.43 -28.62
N ASP A 223 15.65 0.46 -29.25
CA ASP A 223 14.47 1.12 -28.67
C ASP A 223 13.27 0.17 -28.69
N ALA A 224 12.64 -0.01 -27.53
CA ALA A 224 11.43 -0.80 -27.38
C ALA A 224 10.62 -0.36 -26.17
N ASP A 225 9.31 -0.53 -26.21
CA ASP A 225 8.47 -0.50 -25.01
C ASP A 225 8.00 -1.93 -24.73
N ALA A 226 8.39 -2.47 -23.57
CA ALA A 226 7.98 -3.80 -23.14
C ALA A 226 6.80 -3.69 -22.18
N ILE A 227 5.69 -4.31 -22.53
CA ILE A 227 4.45 -4.25 -21.79
C ILE A 227 4.16 -5.63 -21.21
N SER A 228 3.63 -5.68 -19.99
CA SER A 228 3.07 -6.91 -19.44
C SER A 228 1.89 -6.61 -18.51
N LEU A 229 1.11 -7.64 -18.19
CA LEU A 229 -0.02 -7.60 -17.28
C LEU A 229 0.13 -8.68 -16.21
N ALA A 230 -0.26 -8.34 -14.98
CA ALA A 230 -0.54 -9.31 -13.94
C ALA A 230 -1.99 -9.13 -13.48
N ARG A 231 -2.69 -10.25 -13.25
CA ARG A 231 -4.09 -10.29 -12.78
C ARG A 231 -4.22 -11.21 -11.60
N ASP A 232 -5.12 -10.88 -10.68
CA ASP A 232 -5.59 -11.78 -9.64
C ASP A 232 -6.98 -11.33 -9.17
N GLY A 233 -7.94 -12.26 -9.19
CA GLY A 233 -9.35 -11.96 -8.97
C GLY A 233 -9.82 -10.83 -9.89
N ASP A 234 -10.44 -9.82 -9.28
CA ASP A 234 -11.00 -8.67 -9.97
C ASP A 234 -10.03 -7.50 -10.18
N ASP A 235 -8.76 -7.67 -9.79
CA ASP A 235 -7.71 -6.67 -9.93
C ASP A 235 -6.68 -7.08 -10.99
N ALA A 236 -6.20 -6.12 -11.77
CA ALA A 236 -5.02 -6.28 -12.60
C ALA A 236 -4.11 -5.05 -12.55
N VAL A 237 -2.85 -5.23 -12.97
CA VAL A 237 -1.90 -4.15 -13.19
C VAL A 237 -1.20 -4.36 -14.51
N GLY A 238 -1.21 -3.33 -15.35
CA GLY A 238 -0.39 -3.27 -16.55
C GLY A 238 0.85 -2.45 -16.30
N VAL A 239 2.00 -2.92 -16.79
CA VAL A 239 3.31 -2.28 -16.66
C VAL A 239 3.87 -1.99 -18.05
N ILE A 240 4.52 -0.83 -18.21
CA ILE A 240 5.31 -0.45 -19.36
C ILE A 240 6.74 -0.20 -18.89
N LEU A 241 7.69 -0.96 -19.41
CA LEU A 241 9.10 -0.69 -19.33
C LEU A 241 9.52 0.03 -20.61
N ARG A 242 10.06 1.24 -20.50
CA ARG A 242 10.56 2.00 -21.65
C ARG A 242 12.06 1.77 -21.80
N ILE A 243 12.46 1.19 -22.92
CA ILE A 243 13.84 0.88 -23.26
C ILE A 243 14.28 1.80 -24.39
N ARG A 244 15.39 2.52 -24.18
CA ARG A 244 16.05 3.32 -25.22
C ARG A 244 17.52 2.96 -25.28
N ASP A 245 18.04 2.73 -26.48
CA ASP A 245 19.40 2.22 -26.70
C ASP A 245 19.75 0.98 -25.84
N GLY A 246 18.78 0.09 -25.62
CA GLY A 246 18.95 -1.11 -24.77
C GLY A 246 19.06 -0.85 -23.26
N LYS A 247 18.76 0.37 -22.80
CA LYS A 247 18.71 0.75 -21.37
C LYS A 247 17.29 1.00 -20.92
N LEU A 248 16.93 0.49 -19.74
CA LEU A 248 15.67 0.82 -19.09
C LEU A 248 15.71 2.27 -18.60
N ILE A 249 14.91 3.15 -19.22
CA ILE A 249 14.86 4.58 -18.88
C ILE A 249 13.68 4.94 -17.99
N ALA A 250 12.59 4.16 -18.04
CA ALA A 250 11.40 4.41 -17.22
C ALA A 250 10.59 3.13 -17.01
N ARG A 251 9.87 3.10 -15.89
CA ARG A 251 8.84 2.11 -15.58
C ARG A 251 7.55 2.83 -15.23
N GLU A 252 6.49 2.53 -15.97
CA GLU A 252 5.15 3.06 -15.78
C GLU A 252 4.17 1.92 -15.54
N HIS A 253 3.06 2.17 -14.86
CA HIS A 253 2.04 1.14 -14.63
C HIS A 253 0.66 1.77 -14.37
N ARG A 254 -0.41 1.00 -14.58
CA ARG A 254 -1.77 1.33 -14.15
C ARG A 254 -2.50 0.11 -13.63
N PHE A 255 -3.29 0.32 -12.58
CA PHE A 255 -4.22 -0.69 -12.08
C PHE A 255 -5.51 -0.68 -12.90
N LEU A 256 -6.08 -1.87 -13.09
CA LEU A 256 -7.37 -2.10 -13.68
C LEU A 256 -8.25 -2.83 -12.66
N GLU A 257 -9.55 -2.57 -12.72
CA GLU A 257 -10.59 -3.21 -11.91
C GLU A 257 -11.72 -3.74 -12.81
N HIS A 258 -12.57 -4.62 -12.27
CA HIS A 258 -13.63 -5.30 -13.03
C HIS A 258 -13.05 -6.21 -14.13
N VAL A 259 -11.99 -6.96 -13.81
CA VAL A 259 -11.27 -7.84 -14.75
C VAL A 259 -11.48 -9.34 -14.51
N GLU A 260 -12.20 -9.72 -13.45
CA GLU A 260 -12.35 -11.13 -13.02
C GLU A 260 -12.86 -12.03 -14.15
N HIS A 261 -13.88 -11.57 -14.86
CA HIS A 261 -14.56 -12.33 -15.92
C HIS A 261 -14.11 -11.95 -17.33
N ALA A 262 -13.11 -11.08 -17.48
CA ALA A 262 -12.62 -10.65 -18.79
C ALA A 262 -11.56 -11.60 -19.35
N ALA A 263 -11.55 -11.77 -20.67
CA ALA A 263 -10.46 -12.48 -21.35
C ALA A 263 -9.16 -11.64 -21.29
N GLU A 264 -8.00 -12.28 -21.15
CA GLU A 264 -6.71 -11.57 -21.00
C GLU A 264 -6.44 -10.58 -22.14
N GLY A 265 -6.79 -10.97 -23.38
CA GLY A 265 -6.67 -10.10 -24.55
C GLY A 265 -7.52 -8.82 -24.46
N GLU A 266 -8.70 -8.88 -23.83
CA GLU A 266 -9.57 -7.70 -23.62
C GLU A 266 -8.99 -6.76 -22.55
N VAL A 267 -8.40 -7.31 -21.49
CA VAL A 267 -7.70 -6.54 -20.45
C VAL A 267 -6.49 -5.82 -21.06
N LEU A 268 -5.69 -6.52 -21.87
CA LEU A 268 -4.53 -5.93 -22.55
C LEU A 268 -4.94 -4.84 -23.54
N ARG A 269 -5.96 -5.10 -24.36
CA ARG A 269 -6.53 -4.09 -25.26
C ARG A 269 -6.95 -2.84 -24.47
N THR A 270 -7.66 -3.02 -23.35
CA THR A 270 -8.13 -1.90 -22.52
C THR A 270 -6.97 -1.09 -21.95
N PHE A 271 -5.93 -1.76 -21.46
CA PHE A 271 -4.70 -1.08 -21.01
C PHE A 271 -4.01 -0.32 -22.15
N LEU A 272 -3.91 -0.93 -23.34
CA LEU A 272 -3.26 -0.30 -24.50
C LEU A 272 -4.02 0.96 -24.96
N VAL A 273 -5.32 0.87 -25.19
CA VAL A 273 -6.15 1.99 -25.68
C VAL A 273 -6.32 3.06 -24.61
N GLY A 274 -6.56 2.64 -23.37
CA GLY A 274 -6.86 3.53 -22.26
C GLY A 274 -5.65 4.33 -21.78
N TYR A 275 -4.47 3.72 -21.82
CA TYR A 275 -3.26 4.24 -21.18
C TYR A 275 -2.03 4.32 -22.08
N TYR A 276 -1.68 3.28 -22.85
CA TYR A 276 -0.45 3.28 -23.64
C TYR A 276 -0.52 4.18 -24.89
N LEU A 277 -1.59 4.05 -25.68
CA LEU A 277 -1.74 4.78 -26.94
C LEU A 277 -1.79 6.31 -26.74
N PRO A 278 -2.38 6.88 -25.69
CA PRO A 278 -2.33 8.33 -25.48
C PRO A 278 -0.93 8.92 -25.19
N LEU A 279 0.10 8.10 -24.97
CA LEU A 279 1.44 8.59 -24.59
C LEU A 279 2.17 9.23 -25.78
N GLU A 280 2.78 10.40 -25.57
CA GLU A 280 3.46 11.20 -26.62
C GLU A 280 4.81 10.61 -27.08
N GLN A 281 5.40 9.65 -26.35
CA GLN A 281 6.73 9.09 -26.62
C GLN A 281 6.75 7.55 -26.62
N ARG A 282 6.02 6.96 -27.56
CA ARG A 282 5.97 5.51 -27.79
C ARG A 282 7.14 5.04 -28.64
N ALA A 283 7.71 3.89 -28.32
CA ALA A 283 8.67 3.23 -29.20
C ALA A 283 7.95 2.71 -30.46
N GLN A 284 8.66 2.64 -31.58
CA GLN A 284 8.14 1.97 -32.78
C GLN A 284 7.96 0.47 -32.54
N ARG A 285 8.77 -0.14 -31.67
CA ARG A 285 8.66 -1.57 -31.35
C ARG A 285 8.03 -1.75 -29.98
N VAL A 286 6.89 -2.42 -29.94
CA VAL A 286 6.16 -2.72 -28.70
C VAL A 286 6.09 -4.21 -28.49
N VAL A 287 6.61 -4.66 -27.36
CA VAL A 287 6.74 -6.08 -27.06
C VAL A 287 5.68 -6.46 -26.02
N LEU A 288 4.81 -7.40 -26.37
CA LEU A 288 3.63 -7.78 -25.60
C LEU A 288 3.74 -9.20 -25.05
N PRO A 289 3.06 -9.53 -23.93
CA PRO A 289 3.11 -10.86 -23.34
C PRO A 289 2.27 -11.89 -24.13
N PHE A 290 1.21 -11.42 -24.78
CA PHE A 290 0.29 -12.20 -25.59
C PHE A 290 -0.45 -11.27 -26.56
N VAL A 291 -1.22 -11.84 -27.48
CA VAL A 291 -1.96 -11.08 -28.50
C VAL A 291 -3.15 -10.35 -27.85
N PRO A 292 -3.27 -9.01 -27.98
CA PRO A 292 -4.44 -8.28 -27.49
C PRO A 292 -5.67 -8.56 -28.37
N ALA A 293 -6.85 -8.39 -27.79
CA ALA A 293 -8.08 -8.33 -28.57
C ALA A 293 -8.05 -7.13 -29.54
N ASP A 294 -8.66 -7.27 -30.72
CA ASP A 294 -8.77 -6.23 -31.73
C ASP A 294 -7.41 -5.68 -32.23
N LEU A 295 -6.41 -6.56 -32.39
CA LEU A 295 -5.05 -6.18 -32.81
C LEU A 295 -5.02 -5.34 -34.10
N ASP A 296 -5.87 -5.64 -35.08
CA ASP A 296 -5.89 -4.91 -36.34
C ASP A 296 -6.40 -3.46 -36.15
N ALA A 297 -7.41 -3.26 -35.29
CA ALA A 297 -7.86 -1.93 -34.92
C ALA A 297 -6.77 -1.17 -34.14
N LEU A 298 -6.01 -1.85 -33.26
CA LEU A 298 -4.88 -1.24 -32.56
C LEU A 298 -3.76 -0.79 -33.51
N ARG A 299 -3.49 -1.56 -34.58
CA ARG A 299 -2.54 -1.18 -35.63
C ARG A 299 -3.00 0.03 -36.43
N GLU A 300 -4.30 0.14 -36.71
CA GLU A 300 -4.88 1.32 -37.37
C GLU A 300 -4.78 2.57 -36.49
N LEU A 301 -4.98 2.43 -35.16
CA LEU A 301 -4.87 3.54 -34.20
C LEU A 301 -3.43 3.99 -33.95
N ALA A 302 -2.44 3.14 -34.20
CA ALA A 302 -1.03 3.39 -33.93
C ALA A 302 -0.17 3.09 -35.17
N PRO A 303 -0.34 3.85 -36.27
CA PRO A 303 0.45 3.64 -37.48
C PRO A 303 1.94 3.87 -37.17
N GLY A 304 2.79 2.90 -37.54
CA GLY A 304 4.22 2.94 -37.24
C GLY A 304 4.63 2.27 -35.93
N VAL A 305 3.68 1.72 -35.17
CA VAL A 305 3.95 0.83 -34.03
C VAL A 305 3.86 -0.63 -34.48
N ASP A 306 4.95 -1.37 -34.29
CA ASP A 306 5.05 -2.80 -34.48
C ASP A 306 4.80 -3.53 -33.16
N PHE A 307 3.60 -4.09 -33.02
CA PHE A 307 3.21 -4.93 -31.89
C PHE A 307 3.72 -6.36 -32.09
N VAL A 308 4.64 -6.79 -31.24
CA VAL A 308 5.34 -8.08 -31.33
C VAL A 308 5.08 -8.91 -30.08
N VAL A 309 4.68 -10.18 -30.26
CA VAL A 309 4.61 -11.17 -29.18
C VAL A 309 5.80 -12.13 -29.32
N PRO A 310 6.90 -11.93 -28.59
CA PRO A 310 8.11 -12.71 -28.77
C PRO A 310 7.97 -14.09 -28.12
N GLN A 311 8.45 -15.13 -28.80
CA GLN A 311 8.50 -16.48 -28.25
C GLN A 311 9.83 -16.78 -27.55
N ARG A 312 10.94 -16.18 -28.03
CA ARG A 312 12.32 -16.38 -27.52
C ARG A 312 13.18 -15.14 -27.79
N GLY A 313 14.39 -15.10 -27.22
CA GLY A 313 15.39 -14.06 -27.46
C GLY A 313 15.32 -12.87 -26.49
N SER A 314 16.01 -11.77 -26.82
CA SER A 314 16.10 -10.58 -25.95
C SER A 314 14.75 -9.92 -25.69
N ALA A 315 13.87 -9.87 -26.70
CA ALA A 315 12.51 -9.35 -26.55
C ALA A 315 11.67 -10.18 -25.56
N ALA A 316 11.82 -11.51 -25.55
CA ALA A 316 11.14 -12.36 -24.57
C ALA A 316 11.65 -12.13 -23.14
N LYS A 317 12.96 -11.82 -22.97
CA LYS A 317 13.51 -11.43 -21.66
C LYS A 317 12.93 -10.10 -21.17
N LEU A 318 12.71 -9.13 -22.06
CA LEU A 318 12.08 -7.86 -21.72
C LEU A 318 10.64 -8.06 -21.24
N VAL A 319 9.86 -8.91 -21.91
CA VAL A 319 8.52 -9.28 -21.46
C VAL A 319 8.56 -9.96 -20.10
N ALA A 320 9.47 -10.90 -19.89
CA ALA A 320 9.62 -11.58 -18.59
C ALA A 320 9.97 -10.59 -17.47
N LEU A 321 10.81 -9.60 -17.74
CA LEU A 321 11.13 -8.54 -16.78
C LEU A 321 9.90 -7.66 -16.49
N ALA A 322 9.13 -7.29 -17.53
CA ALA A 322 7.89 -6.53 -17.37
C ALA A 322 6.84 -7.32 -16.58
N ASP A 323 6.73 -8.63 -16.81
CA ASP A 323 5.85 -9.56 -16.09
C ASP A 323 6.23 -9.68 -14.61
N GLN A 324 7.52 -9.83 -14.29
CA GLN A 324 7.99 -9.80 -12.90
C GLN A 324 7.64 -8.48 -12.20
N ASN A 325 7.82 -7.35 -12.89
CA ASN A 325 7.42 -6.04 -12.35
C ASN A 325 5.92 -5.95 -12.10
N ALA A 326 5.10 -6.44 -13.04
CA ALA A 326 3.65 -6.45 -12.90
C ALA A 326 3.20 -7.31 -11.72
N ARG A 327 3.76 -8.52 -11.56
CA ARG A 327 3.45 -9.40 -10.42
C ARG A 327 3.84 -8.78 -9.09
N HIS A 328 5.05 -8.22 -8.98
CA HIS A 328 5.49 -7.56 -7.75
C HIS A 328 4.63 -6.35 -7.38
N LEU A 329 4.20 -5.56 -8.37
CA LEU A 329 3.28 -4.44 -8.12
C LEU A 329 1.90 -4.92 -7.67
N LEU A 330 1.38 -6.00 -8.27
CA LEU A 330 0.10 -6.58 -7.88
C LEU A 330 0.15 -7.20 -6.47
N GLU A 331 1.20 -7.95 -6.15
CA GLU A 331 1.43 -8.51 -4.81
C GLU A 331 1.54 -7.40 -3.76
N SER A 332 2.30 -6.35 -4.04
CA SER A 332 2.42 -5.19 -3.16
C SER A 332 1.08 -4.48 -2.98
N PHE A 333 0.31 -4.32 -4.06
CA PHE A 333 -1.02 -3.75 -4.03
C PHE A 333 -1.98 -4.59 -3.17
N LYS A 334 -1.91 -5.93 -3.25
CA LYS A 334 -2.73 -6.80 -2.39
C LYS A 334 -2.35 -6.70 -0.93
N ILE A 335 -1.06 -6.82 -0.60
CA ILE A 335 -0.58 -6.64 0.77
C ILE A 335 -1.09 -5.30 1.32
N GLU A 336 -1.19 -4.28 0.47
CA GLU A 336 -1.71 -2.96 0.84
C GLU A 336 -3.24 -2.85 0.90
N ALA A 337 -3.99 -3.52 0.03
CA ALA A 337 -5.45 -3.59 0.09
C ALA A 337 -5.89 -4.39 1.33
N PHE A 338 -5.20 -5.51 1.60
CA PHE A 338 -5.30 -6.24 2.85
C PHE A 338 -4.91 -5.37 4.05
N ASP A 339 -3.82 -4.59 4.00
CA ASP A 339 -3.45 -3.61 5.05
C ASP A 339 -4.48 -2.47 5.22
N ILE A 340 -5.33 -2.17 4.23
CA ILE A 340 -6.35 -1.10 4.29
C ILE A 340 -7.66 -1.62 4.86
N ASP A 341 -8.11 -2.81 4.44
CA ASP A 341 -9.20 -3.50 5.11
C ASP A 341 -8.80 -3.91 6.55
N GLU A 342 -7.52 -4.24 6.79
CA GLU A 342 -6.99 -4.50 8.13
C GLU A 342 -6.63 -3.22 8.92
N ARG A 343 -6.55 -2.03 8.31
CA ARG A 343 -6.43 -0.79 9.08
C ARG A 343 -7.75 -0.33 9.68
N ALA A 344 -8.86 -0.96 9.29
CA ALA A 344 -10.09 -0.94 10.08
C ALA A 344 -10.11 -1.98 11.23
N ALA A 345 -9.23 -3.01 11.24
CA ALA A 345 -8.82 -3.90 12.36
C ALA A 345 -7.87 -5.00 11.82
N ASP A 346 -6.70 -5.33 12.36
CA ASP A 346 -6.58 -5.98 13.67
C ASP A 346 -5.09 -6.17 14.14
N PRO A 347 -4.64 -5.55 15.24
CA PRO A 347 -3.37 -5.84 15.92
C PRO A 347 -3.11 -7.34 16.20
N VAL A 348 -4.17 -8.15 16.20
CA VAL A 348 -4.15 -9.60 16.42
C VAL A 348 -3.34 -10.36 15.36
N PHE A 349 -3.36 -9.96 14.09
CA PHE A 349 -2.59 -10.64 13.05
C PHE A 349 -1.09 -10.41 13.20
N ALA A 350 -0.69 -9.17 13.50
CA ALA A 350 0.70 -8.84 13.81
C ALA A 350 1.19 -9.61 15.05
N LEU A 351 0.37 -9.69 16.10
CA LEU A 351 0.69 -10.45 17.31
C LEU A 351 0.87 -11.95 17.03
N GLY A 352 -0.03 -12.55 16.22
CA GLY A 352 0.07 -13.96 15.85
C GLY A 352 1.37 -14.28 15.09
N ARG A 353 1.75 -13.42 14.14
CA ARG A 353 3.02 -13.55 13.40
C ARG A 353 4.23 -13.40 14.33
N ASP A 354 4.24 -12.37 15.18
CA ASP A 354 5.39 -12.06 16.03
C ASP A 354 5.60 -13.12 17.13
N LEU A 355 4.52 -13.81 17.56
CA LEU A 355 4.57 -14.94 18.49
C LEU A 355 4.75 -16.31 17.80
N GLY A 356 4.78 -16.36 16.47
CA GLY A 356 4.92 -17.61 15.71
C GLY A 356 3.75 -18.58 15.88
N LEU A 357 2.53 -18.06 16.09
CA LEU A 357 1.34 -18.89 16.30
C LEU A 357 0.86 -19.50 14.97
N PRO A 358 0.48 -20.79 14.94
CA PRO A 358 -0.03 -21.45 13.73
C PRO A 358 -1.44 -21.00 13.36
N VAL A 359 -2.17 -20.40 14.31
CA VAL A 359 -3.53 -19.89 14.14
C VAL A 359 -3.58 -18.47 14.68
N VAL A 360 -4.28 -17.60 13.95
CA VAL A 360 -4.48 -16.19 14.32
C VAL A 360 -5.23 -16.11 15.66
N PRO A 361 -4.71 -15.42 16.70
CA PRO A 361 -5.28 -15.42 18.04
C PRO A 361 -6.53 -14.52 18.13
N ARG A 362 -7.61 -14.91 17.44
CA ARG A 362 -8.87 -14.15 17.35
C ARG A 362 -9.58 -14.04 18.69
N ALA A 363 -9.34 -14.96 19.61
CA ALA A 363 -9.78 -14.89 20.99
C ALA A 363 -8.55 -14.86 21.90
N MET A 364 -8.55 -13.98 22.90
CA MET A 364 -7.46 -13.87 23.86
C MET A 364 -8.01 -13.59 25.25
N ILE A 365 -7.37 -14.17 26.26
CA ILE A 365 -7.62 -13.82 27.65
C ILE A 365 -6.37 -13.21 28.26
N CYS A 366 -6.55 -12.19 29.08
CA CYS A 366 -5.47 -11.65 29.91
C CYS A 366 -5.90 -11.80 31.36
N ILE A 367 -4.99 -12.31 32.20
CA ILE A 367 -5.23 -12.53 33.62
C ILE A 367 -4.27 -11.65 34.41
N ASP A 368 -4.84 -10.88 35.33
CA ASP A 368 -4.13 -10.04 36.27
C ASP A 368 -4.39 -10.54 37.70
N ILE A 369 -3.34 -10.70 38.50
CA ILE A 369 -3.42 -11.12 39.90
C ILE A 369 -3.07 -9.94 40.79
N SER A 370 -4.03 -9.53 41.61
CA SER A 370 -3.91 -8.37 42.50
C SER A 370 -3.99 -8.78 43.96
N HIS A 371 -3.12 -8.18 44.78
CA HIS A 371 -3.06 -8.39 46.22
C HIS A 371 -3.48 -7.10 46.93
N ASN A 372 -4.57 -7.18 47.71
CA ASN A 372 -4.87 -6.13 48.67
C ASN A 372 -4.08 -6.41 49.95
N GLN A 373 -3.37 -5.41 50.48
CA GLN A 373 -2.51 -5.50 51.67
C GLN A 373 -3.26 -6.04 52.91
N GLY A 374 -3.41 -7.36 52.98
CA GLY A 374 -3.75 -8.07 54.22
C GLY A 374 -4.73 -9.23 54.17
N ARG A 375 -5.66 -9.38 53.21
CA ARG A 375 -6.70 -10.44 53.35
C ARG A 375 -7.30 -11.11 52.10
N ASP A 376 -7.28 -10.51 50.92
CA ASP A 376 -7.94 -11.11 49.75
C ASP A 376 -7.07 -10.97 48.48
N THR A 377 -6.71 -12.11 47.87
CA THR A 377 -6.13 -12.16 46.52
C THR A 377 -7.27 -12.27 45.49
N VAL A 378 -7.24 -11.38 44.49
CA VAL A 378 -8.26 -11.33 43.43
C VAL A 378 -7.60 -11.49 42.07
N GLY A 379 -8.07 -12.48 41.31
CA GLY A 379 -7.74 -12.64 39.90
C GLY A 379 -8.78 -11.99 39.00
N SER A 380 -8.34 -11.09 38.13
CA SER A 380 -9.17 -10.46 37.11
C SER A 380 -8.86 -11.08 35.75
N LEU A 381 -9.88 -11.61 35.07
CA LEU A 381 -9.77 -12.14 33.71
C LEU A 381 -10.55 -11.24 32.77
N VAL A 382 -9.86 -10.72 31.75
CA VAL A 382 -10.44 -9.95 30.65
C VAL A 382 -10.36 -10.73 29.36
N TRP A 383 -11.36 -10.57 28.50
CA TRP A 383 -11.47 -11.24 27.20
C TRP A 383 -11.39 -10.23 26.06
N PHE A 384 -10.63 -10.57 25.03
CA PHE A 384 -10.56 -9.86 23.76
C PHE A 384 -10.98 -10.79 22.63
N GLU A 385 -11.74 -10.24 21.68
CA GLU A 385 -12.14 -10.93 20.46
C GLU A 385 -11.89 -10.00 19.26
N GLY A 386 -11.10 -10.46 18.28
CA GLY A 386 -10.66 -9.65 17.14
C GLY A 386 -10.03 -8.32 17.55
N GLY A 387 -9.18 -8.35 18.58
CA GLY A 387 -8.49 -7.16 19.10
C GLY A 387 -9.34 -6.22 19.94
N ARG A 388 -10.63 -6.53 20.16
CA ARG A 388 -11.58 -5.66 20.89
C ARG A 388 -12.01 -6.27 22.24
N PRO A 389 -12.17 -5.45 23.30
CA PRO A 389 -12.64 -5.94 24.60
C PRO A 389 -14.08 -6.50 24.53
N ARG A 390 -14.28 -7.74 25.00
CA ARG A 390 -15.61 -8.34 25.18
C ARG A 390 -16.00 -8.37 26.65
N LYS A 391 -16.53 -7.24 27.14
CA LYS A 391 -16.83 -7.02 28.58
C LYS A 391 -17.79 -8.05 29.19
N SER A 392 -18.71 -8.62 28.40
CA SER A 392 -19.64 -9.65 28.88
C SER A 392 -18.95 -10.93 29.38
N GLU A 393 -17.74 -11.19 28.91
CA GLU A 393 -16.94 -12.37 29.27
C GLU A 393 -15.98 -12.11 30.44
N TYR A 394 -15.94 -10.89 30.99
CA TYR A 394 -15.03 -10.56 32.08
C TYR A 394 -15.43 -11.30 33.35
N ARG A 395 -14.43 -11.80 34.08
CA ARG A 395 -14.66 -12.53 35.33
C ARG A 395 -13.69 -12.04 36.40
N ARG A 396 -14.17 -12.06 37.65
CA ARG A 396 -13.36 -11.84 38.84
C ARG A 396 -13.41 -13.10 39.70
N TYR A 397 -12.25 -13.56 40.12
CA TYR A 397 -12.09 -14.74 40.96
C TYR A 397 -11.59 -14.30 42.33
N ARG A 398 -12.37 -14.59 43.37
CA ARG A 398 -11.86 -14.57 44.73
C ARG A 398 -11.10 -15.86 44.96
N ILE A 399 -9.82 -15.74 45.27
CA ILE A 399 -8.90 -16.87 45.45
C ILE A 399 -8.97 -17.25 46.94
N LYS A 400 -9.33 -18.50 47.21
CA LYS A 400 -9.54 -19.01 48.58
C LYS A 400 -8.73 -20.28 48.73
N GLY A 401 -7.47 -20.17 49.11
CA GLY A 401 -6.66 -21.37 49.34
C GLY A 401 -5.15 -21.21 49.31
N VAL A 402 -4.63 -20.02 48.98
CA VAL A 402 -3.18 -19.79 48.94
C VAL A 402 -2.72 -19.24 50.28
N ALA A 403 -1.92 -20.02 51.02
CA ALA A 403 -1.29 -19.56 52.26
C ALA A 403 -0.06 -18.72 51.91
N GLY A 404 -0.15 -17.40 52.10
CA GLY A 404 0.90 -16.44 51.72
C GLY A 404 0.67 -15.80 50.35
N ILE A 405 1.63 -14.98 49.91
CA ILE A 405 1.63 -14.36 48.58
C ILE A 405 2.28 -15.35 47.61
N ASP A 406 1.46 -16.12 46.89
CA ASP A 406 1.93 -17.02 45.83
C ASP A 406 1.09 -16.80 44.56
N ASP A 407 1.60 -15.89 43.72
CA ASP A 407 1.02 -15.48 42.45
C ASP A 407 0.92 -16.64 41.45
N PHE A 408 1.82 -17.63 41.54
CA PHE A 408 1.80 -18.79 40.65
C PHE A 408 0.65 -19.74 41.01
N ALA A 409 0.45 -20.01 42.31
CA ALA A 409 -0.69 -20.78 42.78
C ALA A 409 -2.01 -20.07 42.47
N ALA A 410 -2.06 -18.76 42.64
CA ALA A 410 -3.21 -17.92 42.29
C ALA A 410 -3.53 -17.99 40.78
N MET A 411 -2.53 -17.84 39.91
CA MET A 411 -2.71 -17.94 38.46
C MET A 411 -3.21 -19.33 38.05
N LYS A 412 -2.62 -20.39 38.63
CA LYS A 412 -3.04 -21.78 38.40
C LYS A 412 -4.50 -22.00 38.79
N GLU A 413 -4.94 -21.46 39.93
CA GLU A 413 -6.34 -21.60 40.36
C GLU A 413 -7.30 -20.91 39.37
N VAL A 414 -6.98 -19.67 38.96
CA VAL A 414 -7.82 -18.89 38.03
C VAL A 414 -7.93 -19.58 36.67
N VAL A 415 -6.81 -19.99 36.07
CA VAL A 415 -6.78 -20.68 34.78
C VAL A 415 -7.56 -22.00 34.86
N THR A 416 -7.33 -22.80 35.91
CA THR A 416 -8.03 -24.08 36.11
C THR A 416 -9.53 -23.88 36.18
N ARG A 417 -10.00 -22.98 37.06
CA ARG A 417 -11.43 -22.71 37.26
C ARG A 417 -12.09 -22.18 35.98
N PHE A 418 -11.39 -21.31 35.25
CA PHE A 418 -11.89 -20.75 34.00
C PHE A 418 -12.06 -21.83 32.93
N LEU A 419 -11.00 -22.61 32.66
CA LEU A 419 -11.02 -23.64 31.61
C LEU A 419 -11.98 -24.78 31.94
N THR A 420 -12.01 -25.28 33.18
CA THR A 420 -12.94 -26.34 33.59
C THR A 420 -14.40 -25.94 33.37
N ARG A 421 -14.74 -24.68 33.68
CA ARG A 421 -16.09 -24.17 33.45
C ARG A 421 -16.41 -24.07 31.96
N ARG A 422 -15.50 -23.52 31.14
CA ARG A 422 -15.71 -23.37 29.69
C ARG A 422 -15.92 -24.73 29.00
N ILE A 423 -15.14 -25.74 29.41
CA ILE A 423 -15.30 -27.13 28.93
C ILE A 423 -16.66 -27.70 29.34
N ALA A 424 -17.07 -27.55 30.61
CA ALA A 424 -18.36 -28.05 31.09
C ALA A 424 -19.56 -27.38 30.41
N GLU A 425 -19.45 -26.08 30.08
CA GLU A 425 -20.48 -25.30 29.39
C GLU A 425 -20.42 -25.43 27.86
N ASN A 426 -19.46 -26.18 27.31
CA ASN A 426 -19.20 -26.32 25.86
C ASN A 426 -19.16 -24.97 25.12
N THR A 427 -18.43 -24.02 25.69
CA THR A 427 -18.32 -22.63 25.18
C THR A 427 -16.97 -22.39 24.52
N GLN A 428 -16.88 -21.33 23.71
CA GLN A 428 -15.67 -20.95 22.96
C GLN A 428 -14.43 -20.93 23.87
N MET A 429 -13.37 -21.61 23.42
CA MET A 429 -12.06 -21.56 24.05
C MET A 429 -11.25 -20.40 23.46
N PRO A 430 -10.40 -19.74 24.26
CA PRO A 430 -9.51 -18.70 23.76
C PRO A 430 -8.47 -19.25 22.79
#